data_AF-A0A7S1RQ55-F1
#
_entry.id   AF-A0A7S1RQ55-F1
#
_cell.length_a   1.000
_cell.length_b   1.000
_cell.length_c   1.000
_cell.angle_alpha   90.00
_cell.angle_beta   90.00
_cell.angle_gamma   90.00
#
_symmetry.space_group_name_H-M   'P 1'
#
loop_
_entity.id
_entity.type
_entity.pdbx_description
1 polymer ?
#
loop_
_entity_poly.entity_id
_entity_poly.type
_entity_poly.pdbx_seq_one_letter_code
_entity_poly.pdbx_strand_id
1 'polypeptide(L)'
;VKVPVAILAQAVQGQGPSHGVVLPPPYLLARRECPRRARMVKVQDAEDLLATLEKSLVKLNAAQGSTVKLLKAEVDALGVVEKSRNLMMEMIQDKTDSKDRAVLIECFGGDCHRIAKFRGLLEAINFSDKYKDDNRLTESLNCCKLVEDILREKNQGKALDEAQGQFIPWKGGGAPAAAPAKAPAPKPAPAPAPAPAP
;
A
#
# COMPACT_ATOMS: atom_id res chain seq x y z
N VAL A 1 24.08 30.74 37.03
CA VAL A 1 24.37 29.33 37.40
C VAL A 1 25.28 28.76 36.34
N LYS A 2 26.53 28.42 36.70
CA LYS A 2 27.67 28.21 35.81
C LYS A 2 27.99 26.72 35.84
N VAL A 3 27.82 26.01 34.71
CA VAL A 3 28.09 24.56 34.63
C VAL A 3 29.48 24.37 34.01
N PRO A 4 30.44 23.71 34.69
CA PRO A 4 31.77 23.49 34.15
C PRO A 4 31.83 22.29 33.21
N VAL A 5 32.51 22.51 32.08
CA VAL A 5 32.95 21.52 31.09
C VAL A 5 34.11 20.73 31.72
N ALA A 6 33.94 19.42 31.90
CA ALA A 6 35.00 18.51 32.31
C ALA A 6 35.43 17.65 31.11
N ILE A 7 36.61 17.98 30.61
CA ILE A 7 37.41 17.21 29.66
C ILE A 7 38.01 16.02 30.43
N LEU A 8 37.81 14.81 29.93
CA LEU A 8 38.58 13.63 30.36
C LEU A 8 39.05 12.86 29.13
N ALA A 9 40.26 13.20 28.72
CA ALA A 9 41.08 12.38 27.85
C ALA A 9 41.58 11.17 28.67
N GLN A 10 41.41 9.96 28.13
CA GLN A 10 42.18 8.80 28.55
C GLN A 10 42.69 8.07 27.32
N ALA A 11 43.99 8.25 27.08
CA ALA A 11 44.78 7.39 26.24
C ALA A 11 45.11 6.11 27.00
N VAL A 12 44.78 4.95 26.42
CA VAL A 12 45.34 3.67 26.83
C VAL A 12 46.01 3.06 25.61
N GLN A 13 47.34 3.16 25.60
CA GLN A 13 48.21 2.33 24.77
C GLN A 13 48.40 0.98 25.48
N GLY A 14 48.11 -0.11 24.77
CA GLY A 14 48.42 -1.47 25.21
C GLY A 14 48.82 -2.32 24.00
N GLN A 15 50.10 -2.64 23.90
CA GLN A 15 50.70 -3.52 22.89
C GLN A 15 50.63 -5.00 23.33
N GLY A 16 50.31 -5.87 22.35
CA GLY A 16 50.69 -7.30 22.28
C GLY A 16 49.87 -8.31 23.13
N PRO A 17 49.78 -9.60 22.75
CA PRO A 17 50.67 -10.34 21.85
C PRO A 17 49.98 -11.04 20.66
N SER A 18 50.78 -11.18 19.61
CA SER A 18 50.71 -12.20 18.57
C SER A 18 50.68 -13.63 19.15
N HIS A 19 49.65 -14.41 18.81
CA HIS A 19 49.73 -15.82 18.35
C HIS A 19 48.33 -16.45 18.31
N GLY A 20 48.02 -17.12 17.20
CA GLY A 20 46.83 -17.96 17.07
C GLY A 20 45.87 -17.51 15.99
N VAL A 21 46.31 -17.47 14.74
CA VAL A 21 45.39 -17.50 13.59
C VAL A 21 44.76 -18.90 13.57
N VAL A 22 43.75 -19.12 14.40
CA VAL A 22 42.83 -20.24 14.23
C VAL A 22 42.04 -19.90 12.98
N LEU A 23 42.44 -20.49 11.85
CA LEU A 23 41.64 -20.44 10.63
C LEU A 23 40.27 -21.03 10.97
N PRO A 24 39.18 -20.26 10.83
CA PRO A 24 37.84 -20.82 10.96
C PRO A 24 37.63 -21.90 9.90
N PRO A 25 36.95 -23.01 10.23
CA PRO A 25 36.68 -24.09 9.28
C PRO A 25 35.99 -23.55 8.01
N PRO A 26 36.38 -24.02 6.81
CA PRO A 26 35.96 -23.42 5.53
C PRO A 26 34.51 -23.78 5.10
N TYR A 27 33.63 -24.17 6.02
CA TYR A 27 32.32 -24.76 5.68
C TYR A 27 31.10 -24.00 6.20
N LEU A 28 31.29 -22.84 6.81
CA LEU A 28 30.19 -21.88 6.99
C LEU A 28 30.53 -20.61 6.21
N LEU A 29 30.61 -20.75 4.88
CA LEU A 29 30.10 -19.70 4.01
C LEU A 29 28.65 -19.50 4.42
N ALA A 30 28.44 -18.66 5.43
CA ALA A 30 27.19 -18.03 5.72
C ALA A 30 26.65 -17.60 4.37
N ARG A 31 25.61 -18.30 3.90
CA ARG A 31 24.82 -17.89 2.76
C ARG A 31 24.35 -16.51 3.13
N ARG A 32 25.10 -15.48 2.73
CA ARG A 32 24.61 -14.12 2.64
C ARG A 32 23.54 -14.22 1.59
N GLU A 33 22.34 -14.58 2.02
CA GLU A 33 21.16 -14.55 1.18
C GLU A 33 21.17 -13.15 0.57
N CYS A 34 21.33 -13.11 -0.76
CA CYS A 34 21.41 -11.85 -1.47
C CYS A 34 20.18 -11.03 -1.07
N PRO A 35 20.34 -9.80 -0.53
CA PRO A 35 19.21 -8.97 -0.10
C PRO A 35 18.17 -8.76 -1.20
N ARG A 36 18.56 -8.99 -2.46
CA ARG A 36 17.69 -9.01 -3.64
C ARG A 36 16.52 -10.00 -3.55
N ARG A 37 16.66 -11.16 -2.87
CA ARG A 37 15.59 -12.16 -2.80
C ARG A 37 14.49 -11.76 -1.81
N ALA A 38 14.86 -11.31 -0.61
CA ALA A 38 13.91 -10.74 0.35
C ALA A 38 13.19 -9.50 -0.21
N ARG A 39 13.90 -8.71 -1.03
CA ARG A 39 13.35 -7.51 -1.68
C ARG A 39 12.24 -7.81 -2.70
N MET A 40 12.41 -8.84 -3.54
CA MET A 40 11.39 -9.25 -4.51
C MET A 40 10.09 -9.74 -3.85
N VAL A 41 10.19 -10.40 -2.69
CA VAL A 41 9.02 -10.91 -1.96
C VAL A 41 8.11 -9.76 -1.53
N LYS A 42 8.68 -8.66 -0.98
CA LYS A 42 7.90 -7.50 -0.54
C LYS A 42 7.11 -6.81 -1.67
N VAL A 43 7.66 -6.81 -2.89
CA VAL A 43 6.96 -6.26 -4.07
C VAL A 43 5.76 -7.13 -4.43
N GLN A 44 5.94 -8.45 -4.44
CA GLN A 44 4.85 -9.39 -4.70
C GLN A 44 3.76 -9.28 -3.63
N ASP A 45 4.12 -9.17 -2.36
CA ASP A 45 3.17 -9.01 -1.26
C ASP A 45 2.33 -7.74 -1.42
N ALA A 46 2.92 -6.63 -1.89
CA ALA A 46 2.20 -5.40 -2.15
C ALA A 46 1.18 -5.56 -3.31
N GLU A 47 1.55 -6.27 -4.37
CA GLU A 47 0.67 -6.55 -5.51
C GLU A 47 -0.45 -7.52 -5.16
N ASP A 48 -0.16 -8.55 -4.37
CA ASP A 48 -1.15 -9.51 -3.88
C ASP A 48 -2.17 -8.82 -2.94
N LEU A 49 -1.70 -7.87 -2.12
CA LEU A 49 -2.55 -7.05 -1.27
C LEU A 49 -3.43 -6.11 -2.10
N LEU A 50 -2.90 -5.46 -3.15
CA LEU A 50 -3.70 -4.66 -4.09
C LEU A 50 -4.81 -5.50 -4.74
N ALA A 51 -4.46 -6.66 -5.29
CA ALA A 51 -5.43 -7.56 -5.91
C ALA A 51 -6.49 -8.04 -4.91
N THR A 52 -6.10 -8.26 -3.65
CA THR A 52 -7.03 -8.65 -2.58
C THR A 52 -7.96 -7.50 -2.19
N LEU A 53 -7.45 -6.26 -2.15
CA LEU A 53 -8.22 -5.06 -1.85
C LEU A 53 -9.25 -4.75 -2.95
N GLU A 54 -8.89 -4.92 -4.22
CA GLU A 54 -9.83 -4.79 -5.34
C GLU A 54 -10.96 -5.83 -5.25
N LYS A 55 -10.61 -7.09 -4.91
CA LYS A 55 -11.60 -8.15 -4.72
C LYS A 55 -12.53 -7.85 -3.54
N SER A 56 -12.03 -7.34 -2.42
CA SER A 56 -12.86 -6.99 -1.26
C SER A 56 -13.81 -5.83 -1.59
N LEU A 57 -13.37 -4.85 -2.36
CA LEU A 57 -14.22 -3.76 -2.87
C LEU A 57 -15.35 -4.26 -3.77
N VAL A 58 -15.06 -5.17 -4.71
CA VAL A 58 -16.10 -5.79 -5.56
C VAL A 58 -17.12 -6.55 -4.70
N LYS A 59 -16.66 -7.29 -3.67
CA LYS A 59 -17.57 -7.97 -2.73
C LYS A 59 -18.40 -6.99 -1.91
N LEU A 60 -17.82 -5.88 -1.46
CA LEU A 60 -18.50 -4.85 -0.68
C LEU A 60 -19.63 -4.23 -1.51
N ASN A 61 -19.34 -3.88 -2.76
CA ASN A 61 -20.36 -3.36 -3.71
C ASN A 61 -21.45 -4.41 -4.01
N ALA A 62 -21.09 -5.68 -4.22
CA ALA A 62 -22.06 -6.74 -4.46
C ALA A 62 -22.91 -7.08 -3.22
N ALA A 63 -22.43 -6.78 -2.01
CA ALA A 63 -23.14 -7.00 -0.76
C ALA A 63 -24.09 -5.84 -0.39
N GLN A 64 -24.09 -4.74 -1.16
CA GLN A 64 -25.02 -3.64 -0.96
C GLN A 64 -26.47 -4.12 -1.01
N GLY A 65 -27.28 -3.68 -0.05
CA GLY A 65 -28.68 -4.11 0.12
C GLY A 65 -28.90 -5.31 1.04
N SER A 66 -27.84 -5.99 1.52
CA SER A 66 -27.96 -7.05 2.53
C SER A 66 -27.12 -6.75 3.77
N THR A 67 -27.76 -6.36 4.86
CA THR A 67 -27.09 -5.93 6.11
C THR A 67 -26.06 -6.94 6.62
N VAL A 68 -26.40 -8.23 6.65
CA VAL A 68 -25.49 -9.28 7.17
C VAL A 68 -24.30 -9.52 6.25
N LYS A 69 -24.53 -9.55 4.92
CA LYS A 69 -23.44 -9.75 3.95
C LYS A 69 -22.54 -8.52 3.87
N LEU A 70 -23.12 -7.33 3.96
CA LEU A 70 -22.41 -6.05 3.97
C LEU A 70 -21.47 -5.98 5.17
N LEU A 71 -21.97 -6.22 6.39
CA LEU A 71 -21.14 -6.23 7.59
C LEU A 71 -19.97 -7.23 7.49
N LYS A 72 -20.20 -8.42 6.91
CA LYS A 72 -19.13 -9.40 6.69
C LYS A 72 -18.09 -8.89 5.67
N ALA A 73 -18.54 -8.29 4.57
CA ALA A 73 -17.65 -7.75 3.54
C ALA A 73 -16.84 -6.54 4.05
N GLU A 74 -17.43 -5.69 4.90
CA GLU A 74 -16.74 -4.58 5.53
C GLU A 74 -15.62 -5.04 6.47
N VAL A 75 -15.88 -6.06 7.29
CA VAL A 75 -14.85 -6.63 8.17
C VAL A 75 -13.71 -7.26 7.37
N ASP A 76 -14.02 -7.95 6.27
CA ASP A 76 -13.02 -8.50 5.33
C ASP A 76 -12.18 -7.37 4.72
N ALA A 77 -12.83 -6.29 4.25
CA ALA A 77 -12.16 -5.12 3.69
C ALA A 77 -11.26 -4.42 4.73
N LEU A 78 -11.74 -4.19 5.95
CA LEU A 78 -10.93 -3.62 7.05
C LEU A 78 -9.71 -4.48 7.38
N GLY A 79 -9.85 -5.80 7.35
CA GLY A 79 -8.73 -6.72 7.56
C GLY A 79 -7.65 -6.59 6.47
N VAL A 80 -8.04 -6.34 5.22
CA VAL A 80 -7.09 -6.10 4.12
C VAL A 80 -6.43 -4.73 4.26
N VAL A 81 -7.21 -3.68 4.58
CA VAL A 81 -6.71 -2.32 4.83
C VAL A 81 -5.65 -2.31 5.92
N GLU A 82 -5.88 -3.00 7.03
CA GLU A 82 -4.91 -3.13 8.12
C GLU A 82 -3.62 -3.82 7.67
N LYS A 83 -3.70 -4.88 6.88
CA LYS A 83 -2.51 -5.55 6.32
C LYS A 83 -1.73 -4.63 5.39
N SER A 84 -2.41 -3.88 4.54
CA SER A 84 -1.78 -2.89 3.65
C SER A 84 -1.06 -1.80 4.44
N ARG A 85 -1.69 -1.27 5.51
CA ARG A 85 -1.06 -0.31 6.44
C ARG A 85 0.19 -0.90 7.08
N ASN A 86 0.10 -2.11 7.61
CA ASN A 86 1.22 -2.76 8.31
C ASN A 86 2.41 -2.98 7.37
N LEU A 87 2.15 -3.41 6.13
CA LEU A 87 3.19 -3.58 5.11
C LEU A 87 3.87 -2.24 4.75
N MET A 88 3.10 -1.17 4.58
CA MET A 88 3.65 0.18 4.35
C MET A 88 4.49 0.66 5.53
N MET A 89 3.99 0.50 6.76
CA MET A 89 4.69 0.91 7.97
C MET A 89 5.97 0.09 8.21
N GLU A 90 5.95 -1.22 7.94
CA GLU A 90 7.13 -2.07 8.02
C GLU A 90 8.24 -1.56 7.08
N MET A 91 7.89 -1.18 5.85
CA MET A 91 8.85 -0.61 4.90
C MET A 91 9.39 0.76 5.30
N ILE A 92 8.57 1.60 5.94
CA ILE A 92 9.01 2.91 6.45
C ILE A 92 9.97 2.72 7.64
N GLN A 93 9.68 1.75 8.51
CA GLN A 93 10.43 1.50 9.74
C GLN A 93 11.68 0.63 9.54
N ASP A 94 11.89 0.06 8.35
CA ASP A 94 13.01 -0.82 8.06
C ASP A 94 14.35 -0.07 8.22
N LYS A 95 15.00 -0.30 9.36
CA LYS A 95 16.24 0.39 9.76
C LYS A 95 17.44 -0.09 8.95
N THR A 96 17.32 -1.24 8.28
CA THR A 96 18.42 -1.85 7.52
C THR A 96 18.88 -0.95 6.36
N ASP A 97 17.97 -0.14 5.79
CA ASP A 97 18.21 0.74 4.66
C ASP A 97 17.98 2.23 5.00
N SER A 98 18.31 2.65 6.23
CA SER A 98 17.98 3.98 6.77
C SER A 98 18.43 5.19 5.92
N LYS A 99 19.47 5.05 5.07
CA LYS A 99 19.95 6.14 4.19
C LYS A 99 19.16 6.27 2.90
N ASP A 100 18.89 5.15 2.25
CA ASP A 100 18.37 5.17 0.88
C ASP A 100 16.92 4.73 0.77
N ARG A 101 16.37 4.05 1.79
CA ARG A 101 15.03 3.45 1.77
C ARG A 101 14.80 2.70 0.46
N ALA A 102 15.84 2.01 -0.01
CA ALA A 102 15.91 1.46 -1.35
C ALA A 102 14.77 0.46 -1.57
N VAL A 103 14.45 -0.36 -0.57
CA VAL A 103 13.31 -1.30 -0.61
C VAL A 103 11.98 -0.59 -0.85
N LEU A 104 11.73 0.53 -0.17
CA LEU A 104 10.53 1.34 -0.34
C LEU A 104 10.46 1.94 -1.75
N ILE A 105 11.58 2.46 -2.25
CA ILE A 105 11.66 3.03 -3.62
C ILE A 105 11.45 1.95 -4.69
N GLU A 106 11.96 0.73 -4.49
CA GLU A 106 11.73 -0.37 -5.44
C GLU A 106 10.28 -0.87 -5.38
N CYS A 107 9.70 -0.92 -4.19
CA CYS A 107 8.31 -1.36 -4.00
C CYS A 107 7.30 -0.35 -4.55
N PHE A 108 7.46 0.94 -4.22
CA PHE A 108 6.48 1.97 -4.57
C PHE A 108 6.98 3.05 -5.53
N GLY A 109 8.27 3.30 -5.55
CA GLY A 109 8.86 4.45 -6.25
C GLY A 109 9.12 4.24 -7.74
N GLY A 110 9.29 3.00 -8.22
CA GLY A 110 9.57 2.71 -9.63
C GLY A 110 8.59 3.41 -10.58
N ASP A 111 7.34 2.95 -10.56
CA ASP A 111 6.30 3.50 -11.44
C ASP A 111 5.36 4.47 -10.68
N CYS A 112 5.41 4.55 -9.34
CA CYS A 112 4.45 5.28 -8.49
C CYS A 112 2.96 4.87 -8.65
N HIS A 113 2.62 4.08 -9.67
CA HIS A 113 1.28 3.55 -9.92
C HIS A 113 0.75 2.71 -8.75
N ARG A 114 1.61 1.93 -8.09
CA ARG A 114 1.18 1.07 -6.97
C ARG A 114 0.66 1.90 -5.79
N ILE A 115 1.39 2.93 -5.38
CA ILE A 115 0.98 3.79 -4.25
C ILE A 115 -0.23 4.65 -4.63
N ALA A 116 -0.28 5.18 -5.86
CA ALA A 116 -1.43 5.91 -6.37
C ALA A 116 -2.69 5.03 -6.38
N LYS A 117 -2.55 3.77 -6.79
CA LYS A 117 -3.63 2.77 -6.79
C LYS A 117 -4.09 2.43 -5.38
N PHE A 118 -3.17 2.20 -4.43
CA PHE A 118 -3.52 2.00 -3.02
C PHE A 118 -4.37 3.16 -2.49
N ARG A 119 -3.91 4.40 -2.71
CA ARG A 119 -4.64 5.58 -2.28
C ARG A 119 -6.02 5.68 -2.93
N GLY A 120 -6.11 5.49 -4.25
CA GLY A 120 -7.38 5.53 -4.98
C GLY A 120 -8.37 4.49 -4.47
N LEU A 121 -7.91 3.26 -4.20
CA LEU A 121 -8.75 2.20 -3.64
C LEU A 121 -9.19 2.54 -2.20
N LEU A 122 -8.29 3.04 -1.36
CA LEU A 122 -8.64 3.44 0.02
C LEU A 122 -9.65 4.60 0.06
N GLU A 123 -9.52 5.58 -0.83
CA GLU A 123 -10.48 6.69 -0.95
C GLU A 123 -11.83 6.24 -1.55
N ALA A 124 -11.85 5.17 -2.34
CA ALA A 124 -13.08 4.61 -2.93
C ALA A 124 -13.87 3.69 -1.97
N ILE A 125 -13.27 3.24 -0.87
CA ILE A 125 -13.97 2.43 0.13
C ILE A 125 -14.96 3.33 0.88
N ASN A 126 -16.25 2.99 0.78
CA ASN A 126 -17.30 3.63 1.55
C ASN A 126 -17.89 2.62 2.54
N PHE A 127 -17.76 2.90 3.83
CA PHE A 127 -18.30 2.08 4.90
C PHE A 127 -19.69 2.55 5.34
N SER A 128 -20.46 1.65 5.94
CA SER A 128 -21.72 1.96 6.61
C SER A 128 -21.49 2.78 7.88
N ASP A 129 -22.58 3.34 8.42
CA ASP A 129 -22.57 4.11 9.67
C ASP A 129 -21.90 3.42 10.85
N LYS A 130 -21.80 2.09 10.83
CA LYS A 130 -21.18 1.32 11.90
C LYS A 130 -19.65 1.44 11.92
N TYR A 131 -19.02 1.60 10.76
CA TYR A 131 -17.55 1.64 10.62
C TYR A 131 -17.05 2.98 10.05
N LYS A 132 -17.91 3.99 9.91
CA LYS A 132 -17.50 5.32 9.45
C LYS A 132 -16.47 5.99 10.37
N ASP A 133 -16.52 5.67 11.67
CA ASP A 133 -15.65 6.21 12.69
C ASP A 133 -14.41 5.32 12.94
N ASP A 134 -14.18 4.31 12.08
CA ASP A 134 -13.03 3.42 12.22
C ASP A 134 -11.73 4.14 11.83
N ASN A 135 -10.81 4.25 12.79
CA ASN A 135 -9.54 4.97 12.59
C ASN A 135 -8.59 4.26 11.63
N ARG A 136 -8.77 2.96 11.36
CA ARG A 136 -7.85 2.16 10.53
C ARG A 136 -7.78 2.70 9.10
N LEU A 137 -8.90 3.19 8.55
CA LEU A 137 -8.91 3.81 7.22
C LEU A 137 -8.08 5.09 7.22
N THR A 138 -8.31 5.98 8.19
CA THR A 138 -7.58 7.24 8.34
C THR A 138 -6.09 7.02 8.54
N GLU A 139 -5.71 6.07 9.38
CA GLU A 139 -4.31 5.69 9.59
C GLU A 139 -3.67 5.14 8.32
N SER A 140 -4.40 4.34 7.53
CA SER A 140 -3.91 3.79 6.27
C SER A 140 -3.66 4.88 5.24
N LEU A 141 -4.59 5.85 5.12
CA LEU A 141 -4.41 7.03 4.26
C LEU A 141 -3.23 7.88 4.72
N ASN A 142 -3.03 8.03 6.03
CA ASN A 142 -1.86 8.74 6.56
C ASN A 142 -0.56 7.99 6.28
N CYS A 143 -0.55 6.66 6.36
CA CYS A 143 0.59 5.85 5.92
C CYS A 143 0.89 6.04 4.44
N CYS A 144 -0.13 6.07 3.57
CA CYS A 144 0.06 6.40 2.16
C CYS A 144 0.71 7.77 1.98
N LYS A 145 0.21 8.81 2.68
CA LYS A 145 0.82 10.15 2.63
C LYS A 145 2.29 10.14 3.05
N LEU A 146 2.64 9.41 4.12
CA LEU A 146 4.04 9.29 4.54
C LEU A 146 4.91 8.65 3.45
N VAL A 147 4.42 7.60 2.78
CA VAL A 147 5.13 7.00 1.63
C VAL A 147 5.29 8.02 0.51
N GLU A 148 4.23 8.77 0.18
CA GLU A 148 4.29 9.81 -0.85
C GLU A 148 5.30 10.92 -0.53
N ASP A 149 5.35 11.38 0.72
CA ASP A 149 6.30 12.40 1.17
C ASP A 149 7.75 11.92 0.98
N ILE A 150 8.03 10.66 1.34
CA ILE A 150 9.35 10.03 1.14
C ILE A 150 9.70 9.95 -0.35
N LEU A 151 8.74 9.60 -1.21
CA LEU A 151 8.96 9.54 -2.65
C LEU A 151 9.21 10.94 -3.24
N ARG A 152 8.52 11.98 -2.73
CA ARG A 152 8.77 13.38 -3.11
C ARG A 152 10.17 13.82 -2.69
N GLU A 153 10.62 13.50 -1.49
CA GLU A 153 11.99 13.77 -1.01
C GLU A 153 13.06 13.12 -1.90
N LYS A 154 12.75 11.96 -2.49
CA LYS A 154 13.65 11.23 -3.41
C LYS A 154 13.50 11.66 -4.88
N ASN A 155 12.89 12.82 -5.16
CA ASN A 155 12.68 13.41 -6.49
C ASN A 155 11.70 12.64 -7.40
N GLN A 156 10.85 11.76 -6.84
CA GLN A 156 9.84 11.02 -7.61
C GLN A 156 8.46 11.69 -7.58
N GLY A 157 8.36 12.92 -7.07
CA GLY A 157 7.10 13.65 -6.93
C GLY A 157 6.33 13.84 -8.25
N LYS A 158 7.02 14.12 -9.36
CA LYS A 158 6.36 14.31 -10.67
C LYS A 158 5.69 13.03 -11.19
N ALA A 159 6.37 11.89 -11.07
CA ALA A 159 5.83 10.59 -11.47
C ALA A 159 4.64 10.20 -10.58
N LEU A 160 4.70 10.57 -9.30
CA LEU A 160 3.62 10.37 -8.35
C LEU A 160 2.38 11.19 -8.68
N ASP A 161 2.55 12.48 -8.99
CA ASP A 161 1.45 13.36 -9.39
C ASP A 161 0.79 12.87 -10.70
N GLU A 162 1.59 12.38 -11.67
CA GLU A 162 1.08 11.77 -12.91
C GLU A 162 0.30 10.48 -12.63
N ALA A 163 0.85 9.57 -11.83
CA ALA A 163 0.19 8.31 -11.47
C ALA A 163 -1.11 8.55 -10.69
N GLN A 164 -1.13 9.53 -9.77
CA GLN A 164 -2.33 9.94 -9.06
C GLN A 164 -3.39 10.51 -10.03
N GLY A 165 -2.99 11.33 -11.01
CA GLY A 165 -3.90 11.84 -12.03
C GLY A 165 -4.63 10.74 -12.81
N GLN A 166 -3.98 9.61 -13.05
CA GLN A 166 -4.60 8.47 -13.76
C GLN A 166 -5.56 7.66 -12.87
N PHE A 167 -5.26 7.53 -11.58
CA PHE A 167 -6.05 6.73 -10.63
C PHE A 167 -7.10 7.53 -9.85
N ILE A 168 -7.16 8.84 -10.01
CA ILE A 168 -8.25 9.68 -9.50
C ILE A 168 -9.28 9.97 -10.61
N PRO A 169 -10.13 9.00 -11.04
CA PRO A 169 -11.40 9.32 -11.69
C PRO A 169 -12.57 9.42 -10.70
N TRP A 170 -12.43 8.96 -9.44
CA TRP A 170 -13.56 8.92 -8.48
C TRP A 170 -13.85 10.23 -7.77
N LYS A 171 -12.84 11.09 -7.56
CA LYS A 171 -13.03 12.40 -6.88
C LYS A 171 -13.65 13.46 -7.80
N GLY A 172 -13.82 13.14 -9.08
CA GLY A 172 -14.56 13.95 -10.03
C GLY A 172 -16.00 13.49 -10.11
N GLY A 173 -16.91 14.23 -9.47
CA GLY A 173 -18.26 14.46 -10.00
C GLY A 173 -18.25 15.20 -11.36
N GLY A 174 -17.12 15.21 -12.07
CA GLY A 174 -16.99 15.56 -13.46
C GLY A 174 -16.68 14.27 -14.21
N ALA A 175 -17.65 13.84 -15.02
CA ALA A 175 -17.51 12.74 -15.94
C ALA A 175 -16.14 12.75 -16.64
N PRO A 176 -15.45 11.59 -16.78
CA PRO A 176 -14.60 11.45 -17.95
C PRO A 176 -15.53 11.66 -19.15
N ALA A 177 -15.13 12.52 -20.08
CA ALA A 177 -15.75 12.63 -21.38
C ALA A 177 -15.71 11.23 -22.04
N ALA A 178 -16.73 10.42 -21.74
CA ALA A 178 -17.06 9.26 -22.49
C ALA A 178 -17.47 9.77 -23.86
N ALA A 179 -16.66 9.45 -24.86
CA ALA A 179 -17.15 9.33 -26.21
C ALA A 179 -18.50 8.57 -26.15
N PRO A 180 -19.57 9.09 -26.80
CA PRO A 180 -20.89 8.50 -26.69
C PRO A 180 -20.88 7.13 -27.37
N ALA A 181 -20.65 6.08 -26.59
CA ALA A 181 -21.04 4.74 -26.96
C ALA A 181 -22.57 4.71 -26.92
N LYS A 182 -23.17 4.81 -28.12
CA LYS A 182 -24.60 4.58 -28.37
C LYS A 182 -25.07 3.40 -27.53
N ALA A 183 -25.96 3.68 -26.57
CA ALA A 183 -26.75 2.66 -25.92
C ALA A 183 -27.48 1.85 -27.02
N PRO A 184 -27.34 0.52 -27.08
CA PRO A 184 -28.21 -0.29 -27.93
C PRO A 184 -29.64 -0.08 -27.45
N ALA A 185 -30.51 0.31 -28.39
CA ALA A 185 -31.90 0.59 -28.15
C ALA A 185 -32.58 -0.55 -27.36
N PRO A 186 -33.43 -0.25 -26.37
CA PRO A 186 -34.23 -1.27 -25.72
C PRO A 186 -35.10 -1.96 -26.78
N LYS A 187 -35.02 -3.30 -26.85
CA LYS A 187 -35.95 -4.10 -27.65
C LYS A 187 -37.39 -3.77 -27.18
N PRO A 188 -38.31 -3.44 -28.10
CA PRO A 188 -39.71 -3.25 -27.74
C PRO A 188 -40.25 -4.51 -27.08
N ALA A 189 -40.94 -4.34 -25.94
CA ALA A 189 -41.68 -5.40 -25.30
C ALA A 189 -42.74 -5.97 -26.28
N PRO A 190 -42.90 -7.30 -26.37
CA PRO A 190 -43.98 -7.90 -27.14
C PRO A 190 -45.34 -7.49 -26.55
N ALA A 191 -46.24 -7.07 -27.43
CA ALA A 191 -47.60 -6.65 -27.08
C ALA A 191 -48.37 -7.77 -26.34
N PRO A 192 -49.23 -7.42 -25.37
CA PRO A 192 -50.10 -8.39 -24.71
C PRO A 192 -51.09 -8.99 -25.70
N ALA A 193 -51.21 -10.32 -25.66
CA ALA A 193 -52.15 -11.07 -26.48
C ALA A 193 -53.61 -10.66 -26.19
N PRO A 194 -54.48 -10.59 -27.21
CA PRO A 194 -55.90 -10.29 -27.01
C PRO A 194 -56.58 -11.43 -26.26
N ALA A 195 -57.44 -11.05 -25.31
CA ALA A 195 -58.26 -11.95 -24.50
C ALA A 195 -59.23 -12.77 -25.36
N PRO A 196 -59.56 -14.02 -24.98
CA PRO A 196 -60.56 -14.82 -25.65
C PRO A 196 -61.97 -14.23 -25.42
N ALA A 197 -62.75 -14.12 -26.49
CA ALA A 197 -64.14 -13.70 -26.48
C ALA A 197 -65.05 -14.77 -25.81
N PRO A 198 -66.19 -14.36 -25.20
CA PRO A 198 -67.14 -15.26 -24.54
C PRO A 198 -67.93 -16.14 -25.51
#